data_AF-A0A6I0E131-F1
#
_entry.id   AF-A0A6I0E131-F1
#
_cell.length_a   1.000
_cell.length_b   1.000
_cell.length_c   1.000
_cell.angle_alpha   90.00
_cell.angle_beta   90.00
_cell.angle_gamma   90.00
#
_symmetry.space_group_name_H-M   'P 1'
#
loop_
_entity.id
_entity.type
_entity.pdbx_description
1 polymer ?
#
loop_
_entity_poly.entity_id
_entity_poly.type
_entity_poly.pdbx_seq_one_letter_code
_entity_poly.pdbx_strand_id
1 'polypeptide(L)'
;MLQNLKIKHKLLFSPILFVVVILVVFVIFQFTNSNSKLLLNNIQKGYVPYVEIASNLSYELINLQREFQDAVAAADEEKLQSTNEKYKLIQLMLDSAKNNIIGKNNSEILKIEKQFENYYKLALSTSGAMVSGKFTEELSNDINRMVTEFNAIKESLNELIAHSKQETSNAFSSTVKNFNTSFGIIFSILLAGLVVFLISSFIIIKSLNQSLGILRKKLTLLSEGNLIR
;
A
#
# COMPACT_ATOMS: atom_id res chain seq x y z
N MET A 1 -35.40 -14.27 -33.34
CA MET A 1 -36.10 -13.16 -32.64
C MET A 1 -35.80 -11.76 -33.20
N LEU A 2 -34.64 -11.49 -33.83
CA LEU A 2 -34.31 -10.16 -34.40
C LEU A 2 -34.99 -9.82 -35.75
N GLN A 3 -35.78 -10.73 -36.32
CA GLN A 3 -36.38 -10.53 -37.67
C GLN A 3 -37.60 -9.60 -37.68
N ASN A 4 -38.29 -9.41 -36.55
CA ASN A 4 -39.51 -8.60 -36.46
C ASN A 4 -39.33 -7.18 -35.88
N LEU A 5 -38.10 -6.74 -35.63
CA LEU A 5 -37.84 -5.39 -35.12
C LEU A 5 -37.78 -4.36 -36.25
N LYS A 6 -38.53 -3.26 -36.10
CA LYS A 6 -38.48 -2.09 -37.00
C LYS A 6 -37.03 -1.65 -37.20
N ILE A 7 -36.65 -1.28 -38.44
CA ILE A 7 -35.28 -0.90 -38.85
C ILE A 7 -34.61 0.08 -37.86
N LYS A 8 -35.38 1.00 -37.28
CA LYS A 8 -34.94 1.95 -36.22
C LYS A 8 -34.29 1.26 -35.01
N HIS A 9 -34.84 0.14 -34.53
CA HIS A 9 -34.32 -0.59 -33.36
C HIS A 9 -33.08 -1.41 -33.71
N LYS A 10 -32.97 -1.90 -34.96
CA LYS A 10 -31.75 -2.55 -35.46
C LYS A 10 -30.58 -1.57 -35.56
N LEU A 11 -30.85 -0.33 -35.95
CA LEU A 11 -29.82 0.72 -36.05
C LEU A 11 -29.34 1.21 -34.68
N LEU A 12 -30.24 1.32 -33.69
CA LEU A 12 -29.94 1.77 -32.32
C LEU A 12 -29.23 0.72 -31.46
N PHE A 13 -29.25 -0.55 -31.84
CA PHE A 13 -28.65 -1.63 -31.04
C PHE A 13 -27.11 -1.51 -30.93
N SER A 14 -26.45 -1.12 -32.01
CA SER A 14 -24.98 -0.95 -32.06
C SER A 14 -24.46 0.14 -31.10
N PRO A 15 -24.98 1.38 -31.11
CA PRO A 15 -24.51 2.41 -30.18
C PRO A 15 -24.87 2.11 -28.72
N ILE A 16 -26.03 1.49 -28.44
CA ILE A 16 -26.40 1.10 -27.06
C ILE A 16 -25.43 0.04 -26.52
N LEU A 17 -25.13 -0.99 -27.32
CA LEU A 17 -24.17 -2.02 -26.94
C LEU A 17 -22.78 -1.42 -26.63
N PHE A 18 -22.32 -0.49 -27.48
CA PHE A 18 -21.04 0.18 -27.29
C PHE A 18 -20.99 0.99 -25.99
N VAL A 19 -22.06 1.75 -25.68
CA VAL A 19 -22.18 2.50 -24.43
C VAL A 19 -22.12 1.56 -23.23
N VAL A 20 -22.81 0.41 -23.26
CA VAL A 20 -22.79 -0.58 -22.17
C VAL A 20 -21.38 -1.13 -21.95
N VAL A 21 -20.67 -1.50 -23.02
CA VAL A 21 -19.28 -1.99 -22.92
C VAL A 21 -18.37 -0.92 -22.30
N ILE A 22 -18.46 0.33 -22.77
CA ILE A 22 -17.68 1.45 -22.20
C ILE A 22 -18.01 1.65 -20.72
N LEU A 23 -19.29 1.60 -20.34
CA LEU A 23 -19.73 1.81 -18.97
C LEU A 23 -19.20 0.72 -18.04
N VAL A 24 -19.24 -0.55 -18.48
CA VAL A 24 -18.64 -1.67 -17.74
C VAL A 24 -17.13 -1.49 -17.56
N VAL A 25 -16.41 -1.13 -18.63
CA VAL A 25 -14.96 -0.85 -18.56
C VAL A 25 -14.66 0.30 -17.61
N PHE A 26 -15.46 1.37 -17.66
CA PHE A 26 -15.31 2.54 -16.81
C PHE A 26 -15.50 2.20 -15.32
N VAL A 27 -16.52 1.41 -14.99
CA VAL A 27 -16.78 0.96 -13.61
C VAL A 27 -15.62 0.12 -13.10
N ILE A 28 -15.15 -0.87 -13.86
CA ILE A 28 -14.00 -1.70 -13.50
C ILE A 28 -12.74 -0.84 -13.28
N PHE A 29 -12.47 0.09 -14.20
CA PHE A 29 -11.34 1.00 -14.11
C PHE A 29 -11.39 1.87 -12.84
N GLN A 30 -12.57 2.39 -12.48
CA GLN A 30 -12.72 3.19 -11.26
C GLN A 30 -12.48 2.39 -9.98
N PHE A 31 -13.03 1.17 -9.89
CA PHE A 31 -12.82 0.30 -8.74
C PHE A 31 -11.34 -0.08 -8.56
N THR A 32 -10.65 -0.44 -9.66
CA THR A 32 -9.21 -0.74 -9.63
C THR A 32 -8.39 0.49 -9.21
N ASN A 33 -8.67 1.66 -9.78
CA ASN A 33 -7.91 2.88 -9.51
C ASN A 33 -8.03 3.34 -8.04
N SER A 34 -9.21 3.20 -7.44
CA SER A 34 -9.46 3.63 -6.06
C SER A 34 -8.73 2.74 -5.04
N ASN A 35 -8.70 1.42 -5.26
CA ASN A 35 -7.95 0.48 -4.41
C ASN A 35 -6.43 0.66 -4.53
N SER A 36 -5.93 0.87 -5.75
CA SER A 36 -4.50 1.14 -5.98
C SER A 36 -4.04 2.43 -5.30
N LYS A 37 -4.86 3.49 -5.30
CA LYS A 37 -4.53 4.76 -4.62
C LYS A 37 -4.43 4.61 -3.11
N LEU A 38 -5.33 3.84 -2.48
CA LEU A 38 -5.27 3.58 -1.04
C LEU A 38 -4.02 2.78 -0.66
N LEU A 39 -3.71 1.72 -1.41
CA LEU A 39 -2.51 0.90 -1.19
C LEU A 39 -1.21 1.70 -1.38
N LEU A 40 -1.11 2.49 -2.45
CA LEU A 40 0.05 3.36 -2.68
C LEU A 40 0.17 4.44 -1.61
N ASN A 41 -0.94 5.03 -1.16
CA ASN A 41 -0.93 6.02 -0.08
C ASN A 41 -0.47 5.39 1.25
N ASN A 42 -0.86 4.15 1.55
CA ASN A 42 -0.41 3.44 2.74
C ASN A 42 1.08 3.05 2.66
N ILE A 43 1.59 2.69 1.48
CA ILE A 43 3.02 2.45 1.28
C ILE A 43 3.82 3.75 1.48
N GLN A 44 3.41 4.82 0.78
CA GLN A 44 4.16 6.08 0.76
C GLN A 44 4.09 6.84 2.08
N LYS A 45 2.92 6.87 2.74
CA LYS A 45 2.71 7.65 3.97
C LYS A 45 2.71 6.82 5.25
N GLY A 46 2.62 5.50 5.14
CA GLY A 46 2.61 4.58 6.28
C GLY A 46 3.94 3.84 6.39
N TYR A 47 4.10 2.81 5.56
CA TYR A 47 5.20 1.84 5.67
C TYR A 47 6.60 2.45 5.52
N VAL A 48 6.82 3.29 4.51
CA VAL A 48 8.15 3.90 4.27
C VAL A 48 8.58 4.78 5.45
N PRO A 49 7.78 5.78 5.89
CA PRO A 49 8.11 6.55 7.08
C PRO A 49 8.27 5.70 8.34
N TYR A 50 7.49 4.62 8.49
CA TYR A 50 7.59 3.75 9.66
C TYR A 50 8.93 3.01 9.75
N VAL A 51 9.40 2.46 8.62
CA VAL A 51 10.73 1.82 8.53
C VAL A 51 11.85 2.82 8.79
N GLU A 52 11.71 4.04 8.28
CA GLU A 52 12.68 5.12 8.50
C GLU A 52 12.76 5.52 9.97
N ILE A 53 11.61 5.74 10.63
CA ILE A 53 11.55 6.04 12.06
C ILE A 53 12.19 4.91 12.89
N ALA A 54 11.86 3.65 12.60
CA ALA A 54 12.44 2.51 13.31
C ALA A 54 13.96 2.39 13.11
N SER A 55 14.45 2.68 11.90
CA SER A 55 15.89 2.70 11.61
C SER A 55 16.61 3.84 12.34
N ASN A 56 16.00 5.02 12.37
CA ASN A 56 16.52 6.16 13.12
C ASN A 56 16.49 5.90 14.63
N LEU A 57 15.46 5.24 15.17
CA LEU A 57 15.39 4.82 16.57
C LEU A 57 16.56 3.90 16.94
N SER A 58 16.88 2.93 16.07
CA SER A 58 18.02 2.03 16.26
C SER A 58 19.35 2.78 16.27
N TYR A 59 19.53 3.75 15.36
CA TYR A 59 20.70 4.62 15.33
C TYR A 59 20.83 5.47 16.60
N GLU A 60 19.75 6.11 17.04
CA GLU A 60 19.74 6.98 18.20
C GLU A 60 19.94 6.21 19.51
N LEU A 61 19.44 4.98 19.61
CA LEU A 61 19.71 4.07 20.74
C LEU A 61 21.21 3.75 20.87
N ILE A 62 21.88 3.47 19.75
CA ILE A 62 23.33 3.21 19.75
C ILE A 62 24.11 4.46 20.15
N ASN A 63 23.68 5.63 19.67
CA ASN A 63 24.30 6.90 20.04
C ASN A 63 24.13 7.20 21.53
N LEU A 64 22.94 6.99 22.09
CA LEU A 64 22.70 7.14 23.53
C LEU A 64 23.63 6.25 24.36
N GLN A 65 23.82 4.99 23.97
CA GLN A 65 24.76 4.10 24.65
C GLN A 65 26.20 4.65 24.62
N ARG A 66 26.63 5.20 23.48
CA ARG A 66 27.96 5.83 23.35
C ARG A 66 28.07 7.08 24.23
N GLU A 67 27.04 7.90 24.31
CA GLU A 67 27.03 9.08 25.19
C GLU A 67 27.19 8.68 26.67
N PHE A 68 26.50 7.61 27.11
CA PHE A 68 26.71 7.05 28.44
C PHE A 68 28.15 6.56 28.67
N GLN A 69 28.71 5.83 27.69
CA GLN A 69 30.09 5.33 27.78
C GLN A 69 31.10 6.47 27.85
N ASP A 70 30.92 7.50 27.05
CA ASP A 70 31.80 8.66 27.02
C ASP A 70 31.72 9.46 28.33
N ALA A 71 30.51 9.64 28.89
CA ALA A 71 30.31 10.33 30.17
C ALA A 71 31.01 9.58 31.31
N VAL A 72 30.85 8.24 31.35
CA VAL A 72 31.53 7.37 32.32
C VAL A 72 33.05 7.42 32.15
N ALA A 73 33.55 7.33 30.92
CA ALA A 73 34.99 7.36 30.64
C ALA A 73 35.63 8.70 31.03
N ALA A 74 34.91 9.80 30.87
CA ALA A 74 35.34 11.13 31.27
C ALA A 74 35.10 11.44 32.76
N ALA A 75 34.40 10.57 33.49
CA ALA A 75 33.86 10.85 34.82
C ALA A 75 33.11 12.20 34.89
N ASP A 76 32.35 12.51 33.83
CA ASP A 76 31.69 13.79 33.62
C ASP A 76 30.18 13.69 33.87
N GLU A 77 29.75 14.21 35.02
CA GLU A 77 28.35 14.22 35.44
C GLU A 77 27.48 15.15 34.58
N GLU A 78 28.03 16.25 34.06
CA GLU A 78 27.30 17.16 33.18
C GLU A 78 27.02 16.49 31.83
N LYS A 79 28.01 15.77 31.29
CA LYS A 79 27.85 14.94 30.10
C LYS A 79 26.88 13.77 30.33
N LEU A 80 26.79 13.24 31.55
CA LEU A 80 25.78 12.23 31.88
C LEU A 80 24.37 12.84 31.87
N GLN A 81 24.20 14.05 32.41
CA GLN A 81 22.90 14.73 32.44
C GLN A 81 22.42 15.16 31.04
N SER A 82 23.33 15.48 30.12
CA SER A 82 22.97 15.86 28.74
C SER A 82 22.32 14.71 27.95
N THR A 83 22.51 13.45 28.35
CA THR A 83 21.82 12.28 27.76
C THR A 83 20.29 12.38 27.84
N ASN A 84 19.74 13.21 28.72
CA ASN A 84 18.30 13.47 28.81
C ASN A 84 17.73 14.12 27.54
N GLU A 85 18.53 14.89 26.80
CA GLU A 85 18.11 15.44 25.52
C GLU A 85 17.89 14.32 24.49
N LYS A 86 18.82 13.36 24.45
CA LYS A 86 18.72 12.16 23.62
C LYS A 86 17.54 11.28 23.99
N TYR A 87 17.29 11.11 25.29
CA TYR A 87 16.11 10.42 25.80
C TYR A 87 14.81 11.05 25.27
N LYS A 88 14.65 12.37 25.38
CA LYS A 88 13.48 13.09 24.87
C LYS A 88 13.32 12.94 23.37
N LEU A 89 14.42 13.01 22.61
CA LEU A 89 14.40 12.80 21.17
C LEU A 89 13.88 11.41 20.81
N ILE A 90 14.38 10.36 21.47
CA ILE A 90 13.93 8.98 21.25
C ILE A 90 12.44 8.83 21.63
N GLN A 91 11.97 9.44 22.73
CA GLN A 91 10.55 9.44 23.08
C GLN A 91 9.68 10.08 21.99
N LEU A 92 10.09 11.24 21.45
CA LEU A 92 9.38 11.90 20.35
C LEU A 92 9.33 11.01 19.09
N MET A 93 10.40 10.27 18.81
CA MET A 93 10.44 9.33 17.68
C MET A 93 9.54 8.11 17.92
N LEU A 94 9.48 7.58 19.14
CA LEU A 94 8.53 6.52 19.53
C LEU A 94 7.08 7.01 19.41
N ASP A 95 6.80 8.23 19.83
CA ASP A 95 5.48 8.87 19.64
C ASP A 95 5.14 9.03 18.16
N SER A 96 6.10 9.45 17.34
CA SER A 96 5.92 9.54 15.89
C SER A 96 5.63 8.17 15.28
N ALA A 97 6.33 7.12 15.71
CA ALA A 97 6.10 5.74 15.28
C ALA A 97 4.68 5.27 15.66
N LYS A 98 4.23 5.52 16.90
CA LYS A 98 2.87 5.20 17.36
C LYS A 98 1.80 6.00 16.60
N ASN A 99 2.07 7.24 16.21
CA ASN A 99 1.11 8.06 15.48
C ASN A 99 1.05 7.74 13.97
N ASN A 100 1.98 6.94 13.46
CA ASN A 100 1.95 6.47 12.08
C ASN A 100 0.74 5.54 11.85
N ILE A 101 0.17 5.60 10.64
CA ILE A 101 -0.98 4.79 10.20
C ILE A 101 -0.75 3.27 10.44
N ILE A 102 0.50 2.81 10.30
CA ILE A 102 0.91 1.41 10.51
C ILE A 102 1.21 1.13 11.99
N GLY A 103 1.80 2.10 12.70
CA GLY A 103 2.28 1.91 14.08
C GLY A 103 1.22 2.06 15.17
N LYS A 104 0.07 2.70 14.90
CA LYS A 104 -0.96 3.03 15.90
C LYS A 104 -1.47 1.86 16.74
N ASN A 105 -1.51 0.67 16.17
CA ASN A 105 -1.96 -0.55 16.86
C ASN A 105 -0.87 -1.62 16.93
N ASN A 106 0.39 -1.26 16.70
CA ASN A 106 1.48 -2.22 16.73
C ASN A 106 1.92 -2.46 18.18
N SER A 107 1.75 -3.69 18.68
CA SER A 107 2.15 -4.05 20.04
C SER A 107 3.66 -4.01 20.27
N GLU A 108 4.46 -4.17 19.21
CA GLU A 108 5.92 -4.18 19.29
C GLU A 108 6.46 -2.79 19.63
N ILE A 109 5.94 -1.72 19.01
CA ILE A 109 6.41 -0.36 19.29
C ILE A 109 6.08 0.07 20.73
N LEU A 110 4.92 -0.32 21.25
CA LEU A 110 4.53 -0.08 22.65
C LEU A 110 5.42 -0.85 23.63
N LYS A 111 5.79 -2.08 23.27
CA LYS A 111 6.73 -2.89 24.06
C LYS A 111 8.12 -2.25 24.07
N ILE A 112 8.61 -1.82 22.92
CA ILE A 112 9.91 -1.13 22.77
C ILE A 112 9.95 0.15 23.59
N GLU A 113 8.90 0.96 23.55
CA GLU A 113 8.80 2.18 24.35
C GLU A 113 8.97 1.88 25.85
N LYS A 114 8.21 0.92 26.37
CA LYS A 114 8.31 0.54 27.79
C LYS A 114 9.68 -0.03 28.15
N GLN A 115 10.27 -0.84 27.27
CA GLN A 115 11.62 -1.38 27.47
C GLN A 115 12.65 -0.25 27.50
N PHE A 116 12.53 0.72 26.59
CA PHE A 116 13.43 1.87 26.51
C PHE A 116 13.35 2.76 27.75
N GLU A 117 12.15 3.04 28.28
CA GLU A 117 11.99 3.82 29.50
C GLU A 117 12.67 3.16 30.72
N ASN A 118 12.56 1.84 30.83
CA ASN A 118 13.21 1.09 31.91
C ASN A 118 14.73 1.08 31.73
N TYR A 119 15.19 0.83 30.50
CA TYR A 119 16.61 0.84 30.15
C TYR A 119 17.24 2.20 30.45
N TYR A 120 16.60 3.32 30.08
CA TYR A 120 17.16 4.65 30.33
C TYR A 120 17.35 4.92 31.82
N LYS A 121 16.37 4.56 32.66
CA LYS A 121 16.47 4.72 34.11
C LYS A 121 17.60 3.88 34.71
N LEU A 122 17.71 2.62 34.27
CA LEU A 122 18.79 1.72 34.68
C LEU A 122 20.15 2.26 34.23
N ALA A 123 20.27 2.66 32.97
CA ALA A 123 21.51 3.17 32.39
C ALA A 123 21.98 4.45 33.10
N LEU A 124 21.07 5.41 33.33
CA LEU A 124 21.40 6.66 34.02
C LEU A 124 21.90 6.39 35.45
N SER A 125 21.20 5.55 36.21
CA SER A 125 21.59 5.20 37.59
C SER A 125 22.94 4.46 37.63
N THR A 126 23.11 3.47 36.76
CA THR A 126 24.34 2.67 36.65
C THR A 126 25.52 3.53 36.24
N SER A 127 25.38 4.35 35.20
CA SER A 127 26.43 5.26 34.75
C SER A 127 26.79 6.29 35.82
N GLY A 128 25.82 6.85 36.55
CA GLY A 128 26.09 7.75 37.68
C GLY A 128 26.88 7.07 38.80
N ALA A 129 26.54 5.82 39.13
CA ALA A 129 27.31 5.02 40.09
C ALA A 129 28.76 4.79 39.62
N MET A 130 28.96 4.50 38.33
CA MET A 130 30.29 4.35 37.72
C MET A 130 31.10 5.65 37.77
N VAL A 131 30.50 6.79 37.42
CA VAL A 131 31.13 8.13 37.50
C VAL A 131 31.54 8.45 38.95
N SER A 132 30.70 8.07 39.93
CA SER A 132 31.00 8.28 41.35
C SER A 132 32.05 7.33 41.94
N GLY A 133 32.57 6.36 41.16
CA GLY A 133 33.59 5.41 41.60
C GLY A 133 33.12 4.37 42.63
N LYS A 134 31.81 4.19 42.81
CA LYS A 134 31.23 3.25 43.77
C LYS A 134 31.13 1.85 43.17
N PHE A 135 32.21 1.08 43.23
CA PHE A 135 32.23 -0.29 42.73
C PHE A 135 31.70 -1.28 43.78
N THR A 136 30.43 -1.68 43.62
CA THR A 136 29.77 -2.71 44.42
C THR A 136 29.44 -3.95 43.57
N GLU A 137 29.13 -5.06 44.23
CA GLU A 137 28.60 -6.26 43.54
C GLU A 137 27.28 -5.95 42.82
N GLU A 138 26.42 -5.13 43.44
CA GLU A 138 25.18 -4.62 42.86
C GLU A 138 25.43 -3.85 41.56
N LEU A 139 26.45 -2.98 41.52
CA LEU A 139 26.82 -2.26 40.30
C LEU A 139 27.22 -3.22 39.17
N SER A 140 27.96 -4.29 39.47
CA SER A 140 28.33 -5.29 38.46
C SER A 140 27.10 -5.98 37.88
N ASN A 141 26.09 -6.27 38.72
CA ASN A 141 24.83 -6.84 38.28
C ASN A 141 24.02 -5.86 37.43
N ASP A 142 23.97 -4.59 37.80
CA ASP A 142 23.25 -3.56 37.05
C ASP A 142 23.90 -3.24 35.70
N ILE A 143 25.23 -3.29 35.59
CA ILE A 143 25.94 -3.20 34.31
C ILE A 143 25.53 -4.36 33.39
N ASN A 144 25.50 -5.59 33.91
CA ASN A 144 25.08 -6.75 33.13
C ASN A 144 23.63 -6.62 32.66
N ARG A 145 22.72 -6.21 33.56
CA ARG A 145 21.31 -5.95 33.22
C ARG A 145 21.18 -4.86 32.16
N MET A 146 21.93 -3.77 32.29
CA MET A 146 21.94 -2.67 31.32
C MET A 146 22.35 -3.15 29.92
N VAL A 147 23.39 -4.00 29.82
CA VAL A 147 23.81 -4.60 28.55
C VAL A 147 22.74 -5.53 27.99
N THR A 148 22.12 -6.36 28.82
CA THR A 148 21.04 -7.26 28.40
C THR A 148 19.83 -6.48 27.88
N GLU A 149 19.37 -5.46 28.61
CA GLU A 149 18.22 -4.64 28.21
C GLU A 149 18.51 -3.86 26.91
N PHE A 150 19.70 -3.29 26.77
CA PHE A 150 20.13 -2.65 25.52
C PHE A 150 20.05 -3.61 24.32
N ASN A 151 20.60 -4.82 24.46
CA ASN A 151 20.60 -5.80 23.37
C ASN A 151 19.18 -6.27 23.04
N ALA A 152 18.31 -6.42 24.04
CA ALA A 152 16.91 -6.81 23.82
C ALA A 152 16.12 -5.73 23.05
N ILE A 153 16.34 -4.45 23.35
CA ILE A 153 15.72 -3.34 22.61
C ILE A 153 16.26 -3.30 21.17
N LYS A 154 17.58 -3.42 21.00
CA LYS A 154 18.23 -3.46 19.69
C LYS A 154 17.70 -4.60 18.81
N GLU A 155 17.53 -5.79 19.38
CA GLU A 155 16.96 -6.93 18.68
C GLU A 155 15.50 -6.67 18.30
N SER A 156 14.68 -6.18 19.24
CA SER A 156 13.28 -5.84 18.96
C SER A 156 13.14 -4.79 17.85
N LEU A 157 14.02 -3.78 17.80
CA LEU A 157 14.06 -2.80 16.72
C LEU A 157 14.48 -3.42 15.38
N ASN A 158 15.46 -4.32 15.37
CA ASN A 158 15.88 -5.00 14.15
C ASN A 158 14.78 -5.90 13.58
N GLU A 159 14.08 -6.64 14.45
CA GLU A 159 12.91 -7.44 14.09
C GLU A 159 11.80 -6.55 13.52
N LEU A 160 11.49 -5.44 14.20
CA LEU A 160 10.50 -4.47 13.75
C LEU A 160 10.84 -3.92 12.35
N ILE A 161 12.11 -3.56 12.11
CA ILE A 161 12.59 -3.07 10.82
C ILE A 161 12.45 -4.16 9.75
N ALA A 162 12.88 -5.39 10.04
CA ALA A 162 12.83 -6.50 9.09
C ALA A 162 11.38 -6.85 8.71
N HIS A 163 10.51 -6.99 9.71
CA HIS A 163 9.09 -7.25 9.52
C HIS A 163 8.41 -6.12 8.72
N SER A 164 8.69 -4.86 9.07
CA SER A 164 8.13 -3.70 8.37
C SER A 164 8.59 -3.61 6.91
N LYS A 165 9.86 -3.95 6.62
CA LYS A 165 10.38 -4.04 5.24
C LYS A 165 9.72 -5.15 4.45
N GLN A 166 9.51 -6.31 5.06
CA GLN A 166 8.80 -7.43 4.44
C GLN A 166 7.35 -7.05 4.11
N GLU A 167 6.64 -6.42 5.05
CA GLU A 167 5.27 -5.95 4.85
C GLU A 167 5.18 -4.87 3.75
N THR A 168 6.17 -3.98 3.68
CA THR A 168 6.29 -3.00 2.59
C THR A 168 6.41 -3.70 1.23
N SER A 169 7.28 -4.71 1.14
CA SER A 169 7.49 -5.50 -0.08
C SER A 169 6.23 -6.27 -0.49
N ASN A 170 5.54 -6.89 0.48
CA ASN A 170 4.29 -7.60 0.27
C ASN A 170 3.18 -6.68 -0.24
N ALA A 171 3.03 -5.49 0.36
CA ALA A 171 2.07 -4.48 -0.06
C ALA A 171 2.37 -3.97 -1.47
N PHE A 172 3.63 -3.76 -1.81
CA PHE A 172 4.06 -3.35 -3.14
C PHE A 172 3.80 -4.43 -4.19
N SER A 173 4.22 -5.67 -3.93
CA SER A 173 4.00 -6.82 -4.83
C SER A 173 2.51 -7.08 -5.08
N SER A 174 1.69 -6.98 -4.04
CA SER A 174 0.23 -7.09 -4.16
C SER A 174 -0.37 -5.98 -5.02
N THR A 175 0.15 -4.75 -4.91
CA THR A 175 -0.27 -3.61 -5.75
C THR A 175 0.06 -3.85 -7.22
N VAL A 176 1.27 -4.33 -7.52
CA VAL A 176 1.71 -4.65 -8.89
C VAL A 176 0.89 -5.80 -9.48
N LYS A 177 0.66 -6.87 -8.71
CA LYS A 177 -0.15 -8.02 -9.15
C LYS A 177 -1.58 -7.59 -9.47
N ASN A 178 -2.19 -6.80 -8.61
CA ASN A 178 -3.56 -6.29 -8.81
C ASN A 178 -3.66 -5.41 -10.07
N PHE A 179 -2.63 -4.62 -10.37
CA PHE A 179 -2.57 -3.81 -11.59
C PHE A 179 -2.52 -4.69 -12.85
N ASN A 180 -1.65 -5.70 -12.88
CA ASN A 180 -1.50 -6.60 -14.02
C ASN A 180 -2.75 -7.45 -14.28
N THR A 181 -3.37 -8.00 -13.22
CA THR A 181 -4.63 -8.74 -13.36
C THR A 181 -5.77 -7.85 -13.85
N SER A 182 -5.88 -6.62 -13.33
CA SER A 182 -6.91 -5.68 -13.79
C SER A 182 -6.71 -5.29 -15.26
N PHE A 183 -5.47 -5.09 -15.69
CA PHE A 183 -5.16 -4.80 -17.08
C PHE A 183 -5.56 -5.95 -18.02
N GLY A 184 -5.25 -7.20 -17.64
CA GLY A 184 -5.66 -8.38 -18.41
C GLY A 184 -7.17 -8.54 -18.53
N ILE A 185 -7.92 -8.27 -17.45
CA ILE A 185 -9.39 -8.31 -17.45
C ILE A 185 -9.97 -7.22 -18.35
N ILE A 186 -9.51 -5.97 -18.20
CA ILE A 186 -9.97 -4.85 -19.03
C ILE A 186 -9.68 -5.12 -20.51
N PHE A 187 -8.47 -5.59 -20.83
CA PHE A 187 -8.10 -5.93 -22.20
C PHE A 187 -8.98 -7.04 -22.78
N SER A 188 -9.25 -8.09 -21.99
CA SER A 188 -10.13 -9.20 -22.40
C SER A 188 -11.57 -8.74 -22.65
N ILE A 189 -12.11 -7.86 -21.79
CA ILE A 189 -13.46 -7.29 -21.95
C ILE A 189 -13.52 -6.40 -23.19
N LEU A 190 -12.51 -5.56 -23.43
CA LEU A 190 -12.44 -4.72 -24.63
C LEU A 190 -12.36 -5.58 -25.90
N LEU A 191 -11.54 -6.63 -25.91
CA LEU A 191 -11.42 -7.53 -27.04
C LEU A 191 -12.73 -8.27 -27.31
N ALA A 192 -13.37 -8.81 -26.27
CA ALA A 192 -14.67 -9.46 -26.38
C ALA A 192 -15.75 -8.48 -26.87
N GLY A 193 -15.79 -7.26 -26.34
CA GLY A 193 -16.69 -6.20 -26.76
C GLY A 193 -16.50 -5.82 -28.23
N LEU A 194 -15.24 -5.73 -28.69
CA LEU A 194 -14.90 -5.48 -30.09
C LEU A 194 -15.38 -6.62 -31.00
N VAL A 195 -15.18 -7.87 -30.60
CA VAL A 195 -15.65 -9.05 -31.36
C VAL A 195 -17.18 -9.04 -31.49
N VAL A 196 -17.90 -8.81 -30.39
CA VAL A 196 -19.37 -8.71 -30.40
C VAL A 196 -19.82 -7.55 -31.29
N PHE A 197 -19.13 -6.41 -31.22
CA PHE A 197 -19.42 -5.25 -32.07
C PHE A 197 -19.25 -5.58 -33.56
N LEU A 198 -18.15 -6.19 -33.96
CA LEU A 198 -17.89 -6.59 -35.35
C LEU A 198 -18.94 -7.60 -35.86
N ILE A 199 -19.29 -8.60 -35.06
CA ILE A 199 -20.33 -9.58 -35.40
C ILE A 199 -21.69 -8.89 -35.57
N SER A 200 -22.07 -8.02 -34.62
CA SER A 200 -23.35 -7.30 -34.68
C SER A 200 -23.43 -6.39 -35.90
N SER A 201 -22.35 -5.67 -36.21
CA SER A 201 -22.24 -4.79 -37.38
C SER A 201 -22.39 -5.60 -38.68
N PHE A 202 -21.70 -6.73 -38.79
CA PHE A 202 -21.80 -7.62 -39.95
C PHE A 202 -23.23 -8.17 -40.16
N ILE A 203 -23.90 -8.58 -39.08
CA ILE A 203 -25.30 -9.06 -39.13
C ILE A 203 -26.25 -7.95 -39.59
N ILE A 204 -26.08 -6.73 -39.08
CA ILE A 204 -26.90 -5.57 -39.45
C ILE A 204 -26.70 -5.22 -40.93
N ILE A 205 -25.45 -5.15 -41.40
CA ILE A 205 -25.12 -4.87 -42.81
C ILE A 205 -25.76 -5.94 -43.73
N LYS A 206 -25.61 -7.23 -43.39
CA LYS A 206 -26.20 -8.32 -44.15
C LYS A 206 -27.74 -8.23 -44.18
N SER A 207 -28.37 -7.93 -43.04
CA SER A 207 -29.82 -7.78 -42.95
C SER A 207 -30.34 -6.57 -43.73
N LEU A 208 -29.61 -5.45 -43.75
CA LEU A 208 -29.95 -4.26 -44.52
C LEU A 208 -29.85 -4.52 -46.02
N ASN A 209 -28.76 -5.15 -46.47
CA ASN A 209 -28.58 -5.51 -47.88
C ASN A 209 -29.66 -6.47 -48.38
N GLN A 210 -30.06 -7.46 -47.57
CA GLN A 210 -31.20 -8.33 -47.90
C GLN A 210 -32.53 -7.57 -47.98
N SER A 211 -32.78 -6.67 -47.03
CA SER A 211 -34.02 -5.88 -47.00
C SER A 211 -34.12 -4.92 -48.20
N LEU A 212 -33.02 -4.26 -48.55
CA LEU A 212 -32.91 -3.41 -49.74
C LEU A 212 -33.03 -4.22 -51.03
N GLY A 213 -32.47 -5.43 -51.08
CA GLY A 213 -32.64 -6.34 -52.22
C GLY A 213 -34.09 -6.75 -52.46
N ILE A 214 -34.85 -7.03 -51.40
CA ILE A 214 -36.29 -7.32 -51.48
C ILE A 214 -37.06 -6.09 -51.94
N LEU A 215 -36.73 -4.90 -51.41
CA LEU A 215 -37.38 -3.65 -51.80
C LEU A 215 -37.12 -3.33 -53.28
N ARG A 216 -35.87 -3.45 -53.72
CA ARG A 216 -35.46 -3.29 -55.13
C ARG A 216 -36.22 -4.26 -56.02
N LYS A 217 -36.26 -5.55 -55.65
CA LYS A 217 -36.99 -6.58 -56.42
C LYS A 217 -38.49 -6.27 -56.52
N LYS A 218 -39.13 -5.83 -55.43
CA LYS A 218 -40.54 -5.41 -55.44
C LYS A 218 -40.77 -4.16 -56.30
N LEU A 219 -39.87 -3.18 -56.24
CA LEU A 219 -39.94 -1.97 -57.08
C LEU A 219 -39.73 -2.29 -58.56
N THR A 220 -38.82 -3.20 -58.89
CA THR A 220 -38.60 -3.67 -60.27
C THR A 220 -39.84 -4.41 -60.79
N LEU A 221 -40.42 -5.31 -60.00
CA LEU A 221 -41.67 -6.00 -60.36
C LEU A 221 -42.85 -5.02 -60.53
N LEU A 222 -42.93 -3.98 -59.70
CA LEU A 222 -43.90 -2.88 -59.86
C LEU A 222 -43.66 -2.08 -61.14
N SER A 223 -42.40 -1.77 -61.49
CA SER A 223 -42.07 -1.04 -62.73
C SER A 223 -42.29 -1.86 -64.00
N GLU A 224 -42.19 -3.19 -63.91
CA GLU A 224 -42.48 -4.13 -65.00
C GLU A 224 -43.99 -4.42 -65.14
N GLY A 225 -44.84 -3.75 -64.37
CA GLY A 225 -46.30 -3.86 -64.46
C GLY A 225 -46.89 -5.14 -63.85
N ASN A 226 -46.08 -5.92 -63.13
CA ASN A 226 -46.52 -7.19 -62.54
C ASN A 226 -47.03 -6.94 -61.11
N LEU A 227 -48.28 -6.47 -61.00
CA LEU A 227 -49.01 -6.34 -59.75
C LEU A 227 -49.45 -7.72 -59.25
N ILE A 228 -48.54 -8.46 -58.62
CA ILE A 228 -48.91 -9.67 -57.90
C ILE A 228 -49.49 -9.24 -56.54
N ARG A 229 -50.75 -9.63 -56.32
CA ARG A 229 -51.55 -9.47 -55.11
C ARG A 229 -50.94 -10.19 -53.92
#